data_AF-A0A060C783-F1
#
_entry.id   AF-A0A060C783-F1
#
_cell.length_a   1.000
_cell.length_b   1.000
_cell.length_c   1.000
_cell.angle_alpha   90.00
_cell.angle_beta   90.00
_cell.angle_gamma   90.00
#
_symmetry.space_group_name_H-M   'P 1'
#
loop_
_entity.id
_entity.type
_entity.pdbx_description
1 polymer ?
#
loop_
_entity_poly.entity_id
_entity_poly.type
_entity_poly.pdbx_seq_one_letter_code
_entity_poly.pdbx_strand_id
1 'polypeptide(L)'
;MFILPFGKLLFALIGYLVGYDGHFLFHSIGDSYIQHNVPYIAFRMVPATLGALIVPLCFLILRNVGVSFIASLFGSICILLDNALIAQTRLILLDSMLTFFCILLFSVGLNSQEFVILLLLLGGGLGF
;
A
#
# COMPACT_ATOMS: atom_id res chain seq x y z
N MET A 1 -5.79 14.26 4.36
CA MET A 1 -4.87 14.50 5.50
C MET A 1 -4.70 13.26 6.41
N PHE A 2 -5.76 12.48 6.70
CA PHE A 2 -5.69 11.26 7.56
C PHE A 2 -4.93 10.04 7.02
N ILE A 3 -4.66 9.97 5.72
CA ILE A 3 -3.93 8.84 5.12
C ILE A 3 -2.41 8.91 5.38
N LEU A 4 -1.86 10.11 5.64
CA LEU A 4 -0.44 10.30 5.96
C LEU A 4 0.01 9.70 7.31
N PRO A 5 -0.74 9.79 8.42
CA PRO A 5 -0.33 9.18 9.69
C PRO A 5 -0.42 7.65 9.70
N PHE A 6 -1.33 7.05 8.92
CA PHE A 6 -1.55 5.60 8.95
C PHE A 6 -0.34 4.80 8.45
N GLY A 7 0.34 5.26 7.39
CA GLY A 7 1.54 4.61 6.89
C GLY A 7 2.68 4.57 7.91
N LYS A 8 2.87 5.66 8.67
CA LYS A 8 3.89 5.71 9.74
C LYS A 8 3.55 4.79 10.91
N LEU A 9 2.27 4.69 11.27
CA LEU A 9 1.80 3.80 12.33
C LEU A 9 1.97 2.32 11.95
N LEU A 10 1.71 1.97 10.68
CA LEU A 10 1.89 0.61 10.18
C LEU A 10 3.35 0.18 10.28
N PHE A 11 4.29 1.05 9.90
CA PHE A 11 5.72 0.80 10.10
C PHE A 11 6.12 0.67 11.57
N ALA A 12 5.55 1.49 12.47
CA ALA A 12 5.79 1.36 13.91
C ALA A 12 5.27 0.01 14.47
N LEU A 13 4.11 -0.45 14.01
CA LEU A 13 3.53 -1.74 14.40
C LEU A 13 4.38 -2.91 13.91
N ILE A 14 4.91 -2.86 12.69
CA ILE A 14 5.84 -3.88 12.18
C ILE A 14 7.15 -3.85 12.96
N GLY A 15 7.67 -2.67 13.28
CA GLY A 15 8.84 -2.52 14.15
C GLY A 15 8.62 -3.19 15.52
N TYR A 16 7.46 -2.98 16.12
CA TYR A 16 7.06 -3.64 17.37
C TYR A 16 6.96 -5.16 17.22
N LEU A 17 6.31 -5.67 16.17
CA LEU A 17 6.18 -7.11 15.92
C LEU A 17 7.51 -7.84 15.69
N VAL A 18 8.51 -7.14 15.15
CA VAL A 18 9.85 -7.70 14.91
C VAL A 18 10.77 -7.50 16.13
N GLY A 19 10.30 -6.88 17.21
CA GLY A 19 11.07 -6.69 18.44
C GLY A 19 12.14 -5.60 18.33
N TYR A 20 11.89 -4.56 17.54
CA TYR A 20 12.84 -3.49 17.30
C TYR A 20 12.71 -2.36 18.34
N ASP A 21 13.81 -2.07 19.06
CA ASP A 21 13.90 -1.17 20.22
C ASP A 21 13.85 0.35 19.90
N GLY A 22 13.53 0.72 18.66
CA GLY A 22 13.31 2.13 18.28
C GLY A 22 14.55 3.05 18.32
N HIS A 23 15.74 2.52 18.64
CA HIS A 23 16.96 3.30 18.89
C HIS A 23 17.65 3.89 17.64
N PHE A 24 17.29 3.45 16.43
CA PHE A 24 17.83 4.02 15.19
C PHE A 24 16.93 5.14 14.66
N LEU A 25 17.44 6.35 14.69
CA LEU A 25 16.86 7.51 14.01
C LEU A 25 17.36 7.52 12.57
N PHE A 26 16.45 7.34 11.60
CA PHE A 26 16.75 7.44 10.17
C PHE A 26 17.02 8.90 9.78
N HIS A 27 18.19 9.43 10.15
CA HIS A 27 18.57 10.81 9.91
C HIS A 27 19.25 11.00 8.54
N SER A 28 19.83 9.95 7.96
CA SER A 28 20.53 10.02 6.66
C SER A 28 20.36 8.77 5.80
N ILE A 29 20.32 8.98 4.48
CA ILE A 29 20.13 7.93 3.48
C ILE A 29 21.48 7.22 3.27
N GLY A 30 21.61 5.98 3.74
CA GLY A 30 22.84 5.18 3.58
C GLY A 30 23.47 4.64 4.86
N ASP A 31 22.87 4.90 6.03
CA ASP A 31 23.41 4.41 7.29
C ASP A 31 23.41 2.88 7.37
N SER A 32 24.45 2.32 7.98
CA SER A 32 24.66 0.87 8.02
C SER A 32 23.63 0.16 8.92
N TYR A 33 22.65 -0.49 8.30
CA TYR A 33 21.60 -1.29 8.97
C TYR A 33 22.16 -2.46 9.80
N ILE A 34 23.38 -2.90 9.49
CA ILE A 34 24.06 -4.08 10.06
C ILE A 34 24.57 -3.81 11.49
N GLN A 35 24.96 -2.56 11.80
CA GLN A 35 25.52 -2.22 13.12
C GLN A 35 24.44 -2.11 14.21
N HIS A 36 23.17 -1.93 13.83
CA HIS A 36 22.07 -1.67 14.76
C HIS A 36 20.99 -2.75 14.76
N ASN A 37 21.25 -3.92 14.15
CA ASN A 37 20.30 -5.03 14.02
C ASN A 37 18.90 -4.57 13.57
N VAL A 38 18.83 -3.56 12.69
CA VAL A 38 17.53 -3.08 12.21
C VAL A 38 17.00 -4.14 11.25
N PRO A 39 15.76 -4.64 11.43
CA PRO A 39 15.16 -5.65 10.55
C PRO A 39 14.77 -5.02 9.20
N TYR A 40 15.77 -4.63 8.41
CA TYR A 40 15.60 -3.94 7.13
C TYR A 40 14.85 -4.78 6.09
N ILE A 41 14.89 -6.11 6.22
CA ILE A 41 14.14 -7.04 5.37
C ILE A 41 12.65 -6.90 5.65
N ALA A 42 12.23 -6.87 6.92
CA ALA A 42 10.83 -6.69 7.28
C ALA A 42 10.28 -5.34 6.80
N PHE A 43 11.05 -4.27 6.97
CA PHE A 43 10.67 -2.93 6.49
C PHE A 43 10.56 -2.84 4.96
N ARG A 44 11.28 -3.68 4.20
CA ARG A 44 11.17 -3.76 2.72
C ARG A 44 10.10 -4.73 2.23
N MET A 45 9.82 -5.79 2.99
CA MET A 45 8.79 -6.78 2.63
C MET A 45 7.39 -6.17 2.63
N VAL A 46 7.14 -5.20 3.50
CA VAL A 46 5.83 -4.56 3.65
C VAL A 46 5.43 -3.74 2.41
N PRO A 47 6.24 -2.78 1.93
CA PRO A 47 5.93 -2.08 0.68
C PRO A 47 5.94 -3.00 -0.55
N ALA A 48 6.78 -4.05 -0.55
CA ALA A 48 6.81 -5.02 -1.63
C ALA A 48 5.53 -5.89 -1.70
N THR A 49 5.02 -6.34 -0.56
CA THR A 49 3.76 -7.11 -0.50
C THR A 49 2.57 -6.25 -0.88
N LEU A 50 2.45 -5.04 -0.32
CA LEU A 50 1.39 -4.09 -0.68
C LEU A 50 1.47 -3.71 -2.17
N GLY A 51 2.67 -3.50 -2.69
CA GLY A 51 2.93 -3.25 -4.11
C GLY A 51 2.49 -4.40 -5.02
N ALA A 52 2.77 -5.64 -4.63
CA ALA A 52 2.33 -6.82 -5.38
C ALA A 52 0.80 -6.96 -5.41
N LEU A 53 0.10 -6.53 -4.35
CA LEU A 53 -1.37 -6.51 -4.32
C LEU A 53 -2.01 -5.44 -5.21
N ILE A 54 -1.26 -4.43 -5.69
CA ILE A 54 -1.79 -3.41 -6.62
C ILE A 54 -2.20 -4.05 -7.96
N VAL A 55 -1.42 -5.01 -8.45
CA VAL A 55 -1.70 -5.69 -9.74
C VAL A 55 -3.06 -6.41 -9.77
N PRO A 56 -3.39 -7.31 -8.82
CA PRO A 56 -4.72 -7.94 -8.80
C PRO A 56 -5.85 -6.94 -8.52
N LEU A 57 -5.61 -5.88 -7.74
CA LEU A 57 -6.60 -4.80 -7.56
C LEU A 57 -6.92 -4.08 -8.86
N CYS A 58 -5.91 -3.75 -9.67
CA CYS A 58 -6.12 -3.16 -10.98
C CYS A 58 -6.90 -4.08 -11.93
N PHE A 59 -6.65 -5.39 -11.87
CA PHE A 59 -7.47 -6.36 -12.60
C PHE A 59 -8.95 -6.33 -12.15
N LEU A 60 -9.20 -6.32 -10.84
CA LEU A 60 -10.56 -6.23 -10.28
C LEU A 60 -11.25 -4.92 -10.68
N ILE A 61 -10.55 -3.79 -10.66
CA ILE A 61 -11.07 -2.49 -11.12
C ILE A 61 -11.52 -2.59 -12.58
N LEU A 62 -10.68 -3.12 -13.46
CA LEU A 62 -11.01 -3.26 -14.88
C LEU A 62 -12.25 -4.15 -15.08
N ARG A 63 -12.39 -5.21 -14.28
CA ARG A 63 -13.58 -6.06 -14.29
C ARG A 63 -14.83 -5.34 -13.79
N ASN A 64 -14.71 -4.51 -12.75
CA ASN A 64 -15.82 -3.72 -12.21
C ASN A 64 -16.29 -2.62 -13.17
N VAL A 65 -15.38 -2.06 -13.98
CA VAL A 65 -15.70 -1.07 -15.03
C VAL A 65 -16.39 -1.71 -16.25
N GLY A 66 -16.41 -3.05 -16.34
CA GLY A 66 -17.05 -3.77 -17.45
C GLY A 66 -16.13 -4.00 -18.66
N VAL A 67 -14.82 -3.93 -18.48
CA VAL A 67 -13.84 -4.23 -19.52
C VAL A 67 -13.82 -5.75 -19.81
N SER A 68 -13.57 -6.12 -21.07
CA SER A 68 -13.45 -7.53 -21.46
C SER A 68 -12.32 -8.25 -20.69
N PHE A 69 -12.46 -9.56 -20.49
CA PHE A 69 -11.50 -10.33 -19.69
C PHE A 69 -10.06 -10.24 -20.23
N ILE A 70 -9.91 -10.36 -21.56
CA ILE A 70 -8.59 -10.31 -22.23
C ILE A 70 -7.98 -8.92 -22.10
N ALA A 71 -8.77 -7.85 -22.28
CA ALA A 71 -8.27 -6.48 -22.12
C ALA A 71 -7.93 -6.18 -20.66
N SER A 72 -8.68 -6.72 -19.69
CA SER A 72 -8.39 -6.58 -18.26
C SER A 72 -7.08 -7.28 -17.88
N LEU A 73 -6.86 -8.49 -18.40
CA LEU A 73 -5.61 -9.24 -18.21
C LEU A 73 -4.42 -8.47 -18.78
N PHE A 74 -4.52 -8.00 -20.02
CA PHE A 74 -3.46 -7.24 -20.67
C PHE A 74 -3.16 -5.93 -19.92
N GLY A 75 -4.20 -5.21 -19.47
CA GLY A 75 -4.05 -4.01 -18.65
C GLY A 75 -3.32 -4.28 -17.33
N SER A 76 -3.65 -5.38 -16.63
CA SER A 76 -2.95 -5.75 -15.40
C SER A 76 -1.49 -6.16 -15.63
N ILE A 77 -1.18 -6.81 -16.76
CA ILE A 77 0.20 -7.19 -17.13
C ILE A 77 1.03 -5.95 -17.47
N CYS A 78 0.45 -4.96 -18.18
CA CYS A 78 1.12 -3.69 -18.44
C CYS A 78 1.51 -2.98 -17.13
N ILE A 79 0.64 -2.99 -16.13
CA ILE A 79 0.91 -2.41 -14.81
C ILE A 79 1.97 -3.22 -14.05
N LEU A 80 1.93 -4.56 -14.14
CA LEU A 80 2.95 -5.43 -13.55
C LEU A 80 4.35 -5.16 -14.11
N LEU A 81 4.44 -4.83 -15.39
CA LEU A 81 5.70 -4.52 -16.08
C LEU A 81 6.11 -3.04 -15.99
N ASP A 82 5.37 -2.22 -15.23
CA ASP A 82 5.75 -0.84 -15.00
C ASP A 82 6.95 -0.75 -14.04
N ASN A 83 8.10 -0.40 -14.60
CA ASN A 83 9.34 -0.24 -13.85
C ASN A 83 9.26 0.84 -12.76
N ALA A 84 8.40 1.87 -12.94
CA ALA A 84 8.22 2.90 -11.93
C ALA A 84 7.58 2.32 -10.66
N LEU A 85 6.52 1.51 -10.83
CA LEU A 85 5.83 0.82 -9.73
C LEU A 85 6.78 -0.16 -9.01
N ILE A 86 7.58 -0.92 -9.76
CA ILE A 86 8.57 -1.86 -9.20
C ILE A 86 9.65 -1.12 -8.41
N ALA A 87 10.17 0.00 -8.94
CA ALA A 87 11.18 0.79 -8.26
C ALA A 87 10.65 1.41 -6.96
N GLN A 88 9.42 1.95 -6.98
CA GLN A 88 8.80 2.59 -5.84
C GLN A 88 8.49 1.61 -4.70
N THR A 89 8.03 0.40 -5.02
CA THR A 89 7.67 -0.64 -4.04
C THR A 89 8.88 -1.33 -3.41
N ARG A 90 10.07 -1.23 -4.04
CA ARG A 90 11.34 -1.76 -3.52
C ARG A 90 11.97 -0.86 -2.45
N LEU A 91 11.65 0.43 -2.46
CA LEU A 91 12.15 1.41 -1.49
C LEU A 91 11.25 1.44 -0.25
N ILE A 92 11.83 1.76 0.92
CA ILE A 92 11.09 1.94 2.19
C ILE A 92 10.42 3.33 2.18
N LEU A 93 9.71 3.66 1.09
CA LEU A 93 8.99 4.91 0.94
C LEU A 93 7.52 4.70 1.30
N LEU A 94 6.96 5.68 2.02
CA LEU A 94 5.53 5.72 2.38
C LEU A 94 4.61 5.85 1.16
N ASP A 95 5.16 6.28 0.02
CA ASP A 95 4.44 6.46 -1.24
C ASP A 95 3.81 5.15 -1.75
N SER A 96 4.53 4.03 -1.65
CA SER A 96 4.00 2.71 -2.07
C SER A 96 2.74 2.30 -1.30
N MET A 97 2.69 2.58 0.00
CA MET A 97 1.51 2.32 0.84
C MET A 97 0.36 3.27 0.50
N LEU A 98 0.68 4.54 0.28
CA LEU A 98 -0.30 5.56 -0.12
C LEU A 98 -1.00 5.15 -1.42
N THR A 99 -0.25 4.75 -2.44
CA THR A 99 -0.78 4.31 -3.72
C THR A 99 -1.69 3.08 -3.56
N PHE A 100 -1.28 2.09 -2.76
CA PHE A 100 -2.11 0.92 -2.47
C PHE A 100 -3.47 1.28 -1.85
N PHE A 101 -3.49 2.10 -0.80
CA PHE A 101 -4.74 2.48 -0.14
C PHE A 101 -5.64 3.34 -1.05
N CYS A 102 -5.07 4.20 -1.88
CA CYS A 102 -5.82 4.97 -2.87
C CYS A 102 -6.50 4.07 -3.91
N ILE A 103 -5.78 3.10 -4.46
CA ILE A 103 -6.32 2.17 -5.46
C ILE A 103 -7.37 1.25 -4.84
N LEU A 104 -7.15 0.79 -3.60
CA LEU A 104 -8.14 0.01 -2.86
C LEU A 104 -9.43 0.80 -2.64
N LEU A 105 -9.31 2.06 -2.18
CA LEU A 105 -10.46 2.95 -2.00
C LEU A 105 -11.22 3.16 -3.31
N PHE A 106 -10.49 3.37 -4.41
CA PHE A 106 -11.10 3.52 -5.74
C PHE A 106 -11.82 2.25 -6.19
N SER A 107 -11.21 1.08 -6.01
CA SER A 107 -11.82 -0.22 -6.34
C SER A 107 -13.12 -0.45 -5.59
N VAL A 108 -13.19 -0.05 -4.32
CA VAL A 108 -14.43 -0.20 -3.54
C VAL A 108 -15.46 0.87 -3.90
N GLY A 109 -15.03 2.09 -4.21
CA GLY A 109 -15.92 3.16 -4.70
C GLY A 109 -16.69 2.80 -5.97
N LEU A 110 -16.14 1.93 -6.81
CA LEU A 110 -16.82 1.41 -8.01
C LEU A 110 -17.92 0.39 -7.70
N ASN A 111 -17.93 -0.21 -6.50
CA ASN A 111 -18.94 -1.17 -6.10
C ASN A 111 -19.96 -0.49 -5.15
N SER A 112 -21.10 -0.05 -5.68
CA SER A 112 -22.08 0.76 -4.93
C SER A 112 -22.59 0.16 -3.60
N GLN A 113 -22.53 -1.17 -3.42
CA GLN A 113 -22.97 -1.83 -2.17
C GLN A 113 -21.89 -1.80 -1.08
N GLU A 114 -20.61 -1.86 -1.45
CA GLU A 114 -19.47 -1.85 -0.52
C GLU A 114 -19.04 -0.42 -0.16
N PHE A 115 -19.31 0.55 -1.04
CA PHE A 115 -19.09 1.97 -0.78
C PHE A 115 -19.93 2.50 0.40
N VAL A 116 -21.17 2.01 0.56
CA VAL A 116 -22.05 2.35 1.69
C VAL A 116 -21.52 1.76 3.00
N ILE A 117 -20.98 0.55 2.98
CA ILE A 117 -20.38 -0.11 4.15
C ILE A 117 -19.10 0.61 4.58
N LEU A 118 -18.29 1.10 3.64
CA LEU A 118 -17.12 1.93 3.92
C LEU A 118 -17.47 3.34 4.40
N LEU A 119 -18.53 3.97 3.88
CA LEU A 119 -19.07 5.21 4.45
C LEU A 119 -19.55 5.00 5.90
N LEU A 120 -20.10 3.84 6.25
CA LEU A 120 -20.47 3.49 7.62
C LEU A 120 -19.26 3.22 8.53
N LEU A 121 -18.24 2.49 8.04
CA LEU A 121 -17.04 2.15 8.82
C LEU A 121 -16.03 3.30 8.96
N LEU A 122 -15.95 4.18 7.95
CA LEU A 122 -15.03 5.32 7.87
C LEU A 122 -15.74 6.65 8.22
N GLY A 123 -17.07 6.64 8.31
CA GLY A 123 -17.92 7.82 8.39
C GLY A 123 -19.25 7.63 9.13
N GLY A 124 -19.28 6.87 10.23
CA GLY A 124 -20.29 7.04 11.30
C GLY A 124 -20.19 8.40 12.04
N GLY A 125 -19.78 9.47 11.35
CA GLY A 125 -19.48 10.79 11.90
C GLY A 125 -19.68 11.95 10.92
N LEU A 126 -20.48 11.75 9.87
CA LEU A 126 -21.00 12.84 9.03
C LEU A 126 -22.52 12.66 8.85
N GLY A 127 -23.24 12.82 9.95
CA GLY A 127 -24.68 13.03 9.95
C GLY A 127 -25.02 13.97 11.09
N PHE A 128 -25.44 15.19 10.74
CA PHE A 128 -26.00 16.23 11.63
C PHE A 128 -25.12 16.74 12.78
#